data_AF-A0AAD4H2W1-F1
#
_entry.id   AF-A0AAD4H2W1-F1
#
_cell.length_a   1.000
_cell.length_b   1.000
_cell.length_c   1.000
_cell.angle_alpha   90.00
_cell.angle_beta   90.00
_cell.angle_gamma   90.00
#
_symmetry.space_group_name_H-M   'P 1'
#
loop_
_entity.id
_entity.type
_entity.pdbx_description
1 polymer ?
#
loop_
_entity_poly.entity_id
_entity_poly.type
_entity_poly.pdbx_seq_one_letter_code
_entity_poly.pdbx_strand_id
1 'polypeptide(L)'
;MMQRFSSLITILALAIASFALTSASPLPPPQAHEPTLLTIDELKAAANGSCPTQTSGELLACEDALPYINDAINKYKLVTRGQRAAYISTMLFESGHLRFNHNLVNPTQGTRSMLPQENLQRFVDANSDVQKIVATYPASKLVVDILIESRLDFQPGAWWTVSGPGCPDRAATLDGSSNNFLLWEIECIGGGIETLEQRTALFGLAYQSIH
;
A
#
# COMPACT_ATOMS: atom_id res chain seq x y z
N MET A 1 -7.07 -50.64 -61.20
CA MET A 1 -6.32 -51.88 -60.89
C MET A 1 -6.52 -52.17 -59.41
N MET A 2 -7.23 -53.23 -59.09
CA MET A 2 -7.53 -53.76 -57.74
C MET A 2 -6.25 -54.18 -57.00
N GLN A 3 -6.28 -54.12 -55.66
CA GLN A 3 -5.81 -55.10 -54.66
C GLN A 3 -5.49 -54.36 -53.34
N ARG A 4 -5.72 -54.83 -52.12
CA ARG A 4 -6.41 -55.99 -51.52
C ARG A 4 -6.52 -55.66 -50.02
N PHE A 5 -7.59 -56.11 -49.39
CA PHE A 5 -7.77 -56.13 -47.93
C PHE A 5 -6.71 -57.00 -47.25
N SER A 6 -6.24 -56.58 -46.08
CA SER A 6 -5.79 -57.50 -45.02
C SER A 6 -6.02 -56.85 -43.66
N SER A 7 -7.03 -57.36 -42.97
CA SER A 7 -7.33 -57.10 -41.56
C SER A 7 -6.25 -57.73 -40.68
N LEU A 8 -5.82 -57.01 -39.64
CA LEU A 8 -5.15 -57.58 -38.48
C LEU A 8 -5.75 -56.97 -37.21
N ILE A 9 -6.37 -57.85 -36.45
CA ILE A 9 -6.96 -57.66 -35.12
C ILE A 9 -5.81 -57.70 -34.10
N THR A 10 -5.65 -56.66 -33.27
CA THR A 10 -4.86 -56.81 -32.03
C THR A 10 -5.35 -55.88 -30.89
N ILE A 11 -6.14 -56.49 -30.00
CA ILE A 11 -6.15 -56.41 -28.53
C ILE A 11 -6.21 -55.02 -27.87
N LEU A 12 -7.42 -54.66 -27.40
CA LEU A 12 -7.70 -53.61 -26.41
C LEU A 12 -7.34 -54.12 -25.00
N ALA A 13 -6.25 -53.64 -24.42
CA ALA A 13 -5.93 -53.84 -23.00
C ALA A 13 -6.58 -52.71 -22.18
N LEU A 14 -7.67 -53.04 -21.47
CA LEU A 14 -8.34 -52.14 -20.54
C LEU A 14 -7.58 -52.14 -19.21
N ALA A 15 -6.68 -51.18 -19.02
CA ALA A 15 -6.03 -50.94 -17.74
C ALA A 15 -7.01 -50.21 -16.81
N ILE A 16 -7.57 -50.93 -15.83
CA ILE A 16 -8.36 -50.34 -14.75
C ILE A 16 -7.37 -49.68 -13.78
N ALA A 17 -7.19 -48.37 -13.94
CA ALA A 17 -6.44 -47.55 -12.99
C ALA A 17 -7.33 -47.31 -11.75
N SER A 18 -7.01 -47.99 -10.65
CA SER A 18 -7.60 -47.73 -9.34
C SER A 18 -7.17 -46.34 -8.86
N PHE A 19 -8.06 -45.34 -9.00
CA PHE A 19 -7.87 -44.04 -8.38
C PHE A 19 -8.06 -44.18 -6.86
N ALA A 20 -6.94 -44.27 -6.13
CA ALA A 20 -6.95 -44.05 -4.69
C ALA A 20 -7.30 -42.57 -4.45
N LEU A 21 -8.52 -42.32 -3.97
CA LEU A 21 -8.94 -41.01 -3.47
C LEU A 21 -8.11 -40.72 -2.21
N THR A 22 -7.00 -40.00 -2.36
CA THR A 22 -6.30 -39.40 -1.23
C THR A 22 -7.18 -38.29 -0.66
N SER A 23 -7.73 -38.52 0.52
CA SER A 23 -8.42 -37.52 1.32
C SER A 23 -7.43 -36.36 1.57
N ALA A 24 -7.60 -35.25 0.87
CA ALA A 24 -6.84 -34.04 1.15
C ALA A 24 -7.27 -33.51 2.53
N SER A 25 -6.33 -33.47 3.47
CA SER A 25 -6.56 -32.81 4.75
C SER A 25 -6.93 -31.34 4.51
N PRO A 26 -7.92 -30.78 5.23
CA PRO A 26 -8.23 -29.37 5.11
C PRO A 26 -6.99 -28.55 5.44
N LEU A 27 -6.60 -27.67 4.52
CA LEU A 27 -5.55 -26.69 4.78
C LEU A 27 -5.96 -25.86 6.01
N PRO A 28 -5.03 -25.58 6.95
CA PRO A 28 -5.30 -24.62 8.01
C PRO A 28 -5.79 -23.31 7.38
N PRO A 29 -6.78 -22.64 7.97
CA PRO A 29 -7.17 -21.31 7.50
C PRO A 29 -5.92 -20.41 7.50
N PRO A 30 -5.75 -19.52 6.49
CA PRO A 30 -4.64 -18.57 6.46
C PRO A 30 -4.59 -17.84 7.80
N GLN A 31 -3.46 -17.93 8.50
CA GLN A 31 -3.29 -17.15 9.72
C GLN A 31 -3.33 -15.67 9.32
N ALA A 32 -4.23 -14.91 9.96
CA ALA A 32 -4.22 -13.46 9.82
C ALA A 32 -2.89 -12.97 10.41
N HIS A 33 -1.96 -12.59 9.54
CA HIS A 33 -0.69 -12.02 9.95
C HIS A 33 -0.91 -10.57 10.33
N GLU A 34 -0.73 -10.24 11.60
CA GLU A 34 -0.68 -8.85 12.05
C GLU A 34 0.54 -8.15 11.42
N PRO A 35 0.42 -6.88 11.00
CA PRO A 35 1.53 -6.16 10.42
C PRO A 35 2.61 -5.86 11.46
N THR A 36 3.88 -5.96 11.06
CA THR A 36 5.00 -5.45 11.87
C THR A 36 4.91 -3.92 11.92
N LEU A 37 4.94 -3.35 13.12
CA LEU A 37 4.97 -1.90 13.33
C LEU A 37 6.40 -1.37 13.22
N LEU A 38 6.56 -0.14 12.75
CA LEU A 38 7.87 0.50 12.66
C LEU A 38 8.36 0.92 14.05
N THR A 39 9.66 0.82 14.23
CA THR A 39 10.41 1.53 15.27
C THR A 39 10.83 2.92 14.78
N ILE A 40 11.24 3.78 15.71
CA ILE A 40 11.73 5.12 15.36
C ILE A 40 13.02 5.07 14.54
N ASP A 41 13.90 4.11 14.80
CA ASP A 41 15.18 3.98 14.08
C ASP A 41 14.95 3.57 12.63
N GLU A 42 14.01 2.65 12.38
CA GLU A 42 13.62 2.25 11.03
C GLU A 42 12.99 3.41 10.25
N LEU A 43 12.10 4.21 10.88
CA LEU A 43 11.50 5.38 10.24
C LEU A 43 12.56 6.44 9.90
N LYS A 44 13.50 6.72 10.82
CA LYS A 44 14.60 7.67 10.58
C LYS A 44 15.55 7.19 9.50
N ALA A 45 15.84 5.89 9.46
CA ALA A 45 16.66 5.29 8.41
C ALA A 45 15.96 5.36 7.05
N ALA A 46 14.66 5.06 6.99
CA ALA A 46 13.85 5.21 5.77
C ALA A 46 13.81 6.66 5.26
N ALA A 47 13.80 7.64 6.17
CA ALA A 47 13.88 9.06 5.85
C ALA A 47 15.31 9.56 5.56
N ASN A 48 16.32 8.67 5.54
CA ASN A 48 17.74 9.02 5.39
C ASN A 48 18.20 10.14 6.34
N GLY A 49 17.69 10.15 7.59
CA GLY A 49 17.97 11.21 8.56
C GLY A 49 17.37 12.59 8.22
N SER A 50 16.51 12.70 7.21
CA SER A 50 15.94 13.98 6.75
C SER A 50 14.70 14.43 7.52
N CYS A 51 14.24 13.63 8.49
CA CYS A 51 13.18 13.98 9.42
C CYS A 51 13.42 15.37 10.04
N PRO A 52 12.37 16.18 10.26
CA PRO A 52 12.47 17.39 11.07
C PRO A 52 12.97 17.04 12.47
N THR A 53 13.81 17.89 13.04
CA THR A 53 14.35 17.72 14.40
C THR A 53 13.36 18.13 15.49
N GLN A 54 12.32 18.87 15.13
CA GLN A 54 11.25 19.31 16.02
C GLN A 54 9.95 19.52 15.24
N THR A 55 8.83 19.35 15.93
CA THR A 55 7.51 19.64 15.40
C THR A 55 7.17 21.12 15.56
N SER A 56 6.81 21.78 14.47
CA SER A 56 6.41 23.19 14.47
C SER A 56 5.68 23.55 13.16
N GLY A 57 4.49 24.12 13.28
CA GLY A 57 3.66 24.42 12.12
C GLY A 57 3.36 23.15 11.31
N GLU A 58 3.80 23.12 10.06
CA GLU A 58 3.67 21.94 9.20
C GLU A 58 4.72 20.86 9.46
N LEU A 59 5.90 21.23 9.99
CA LEU A 59 6.96 20.29 10.30
C LEU A 59 6.49 19.31 11.36
N LEU A 60 6.67 18.01 11.12
CA LEU A 60 6.42 16.96 12.10
C LEU A 60 7.66 16.08 12.26
N ALA A 61 8.19 16.01 13.47
CA ALA A 61 9.30 15.12 13.79
C ALA A 61 8.87 13.65 13.61
N CYS A 62 9.82 12.78 13.26
CA CYS A 62 9.53 11.36 13.05
C CYS A 62 9.02 10.68 14.34
N GLU A 63 9.47 11.13 15.51
CA GLU A 63 8.97 10.69 16.82
C GLU A 63 7.48 10.98 16.99
N ASP A 64 7.03 12.16 16.56
CA ASP A 64 5.64 12.60 16.69
C ASP A 64 4.75 11.98 15.59
N ALA A 65 5.32 11.64 14.44
CA ALA A 65 4.62 10.98 13.34
C ALA A 65 4.41 9.48 13.57
N LEU A 66 5.38 8.81 14.20
CA LEU A 66 5.46 7.36 14.30
C LEU A 66 4.17 6.70 14.85
N PRO A 67 3.53 7.20 15.93
CA PRO A 67 2.30 6.60 16.43
C PRO A 67 1.19 6.58 15.38
N TYR A 68 1.01 7.67 14.63
CA TYR A 68 -0.05 7.80 13.62
C TYR A 68 0.23 6.96 12.37
N ILE A 69 1.51 6.84 12.00
CA ILE A 69 1.97 5.94 10.93
C ILE A 69 1.66 4.48 11.30
N ASN A 70 2.01 4.07 12.52
CA ASN A 70 1.77 2.71 13.00
C ASN A 70 0.28 2.40 13.15
N ASP A 71 -0.52 3.36 13.60
CA ASP A 71 -1.98 3.25 13.63
C ASP A 71 -2.55 3.04 12.21
N ALA A 72 -2.05 3.76 11.21
CA ALA A 72 -2.46 3.58 9.83
C ALA A 72 -2.06 2.19 9.28
N ILE A 73 -0.82 1.74 9.54
CA ILE A 73 -0.33 0.41 9.15
C ILE A 73 -1.19 -0.70 9.76
N ASN A 74 -1.53 -0.57 11.04
CA ASN A 74 -2.36 -1.54 11.73
C ASN A 74 -3.80 -1.52 11.23
N LYS A 75 -4.41 -0.33 11.10
CA LYS A 75 -5.81 -0.16 10.68
C LYS A 75 -6.06 -0.76 9.30
N TYR A 76 -5.14 -0.54 8.35
CA TYR A 76 -5.30 -1.03 6.97
C TYR A 76 -4.54 -2.32 6.69
N LYS A 77 -3.91 -2.95 7.69
CA LYS A 77 -3.24 -4.25 7.55
C LYS A 77 -2.21 -4.26 6.41
N LEU A 78 -1.23 -3.37 6.49
CA LEU A 78 -0.06 -3.39 5.59
C LEU A 78 0.89 -4.52 6.03
N VAL A 79 0.48 -5.75 5.74
CA VAL A 79 1.09 -6.99 6.27
C VAL A 79 2.47 -7.23 5.69
N THR A 80 2.67 -6.95 4.39
CA THR A 80 3.95 -7.22 3.75
C THR A 80 4.94 -6.08 3.97
N ARG A 81 6.23 -6.43 4.02
CA ARG A 81 7.32 -5.43 4.06
C ARG A 81 7.25 -4.48 2.86
N GLY A 82 6.91 -4.98 1.68
CA GLY A 82 6.77 -4.16 0.48
C GLY A 82 5.63 -3.14 0.56
N GLN A 83 4.47 -3.53 1.09
CA GLN A 83 3.35 -2.60 1.34
C GLN A 83 3.75 -1.48 2.29
N ARG A 84 4.39 -1.83 3.42
CA ARG A 84 4.90 -0.82 4.38
C ARG A 84 5.93 0.09 3.72
N ALA A 85 6.89 -0.46 2.99
CA ALA A 85 7.92 0.32 2.31
C ALA A 85 7.34 1.28 1.27
N ALA A 86 6.36 0.85 0.47
CA ALA A 86 5.69 1.70 -0.52
C ALA A 86 4.93 2.84 0.16
N TYR A 87 4.14 2.53 1.19
CA TYR A 87 3.43 3.55 1.98
C TYR A 87 4.40 4.59 2.59
N ILE A 88 5.45 4.14 3.27
CA ILE A 88 6.39 5.02 3.96
C ILE A 88 7.19 5.86 2.97
N SER A 89 7.73 5.25 1.91
CA SER A 89 8.51 5.99 0.90
C SER A 89 7.68 7.01 0.16
N THR A 90 6.45 6.67 -0.23
CA THR A 90 5.53 7.63 -0.89
C THR A 90 5.20 8.78 0.05
N MET A 91 4.86 8.50 1.31
CA MET A 91 4.55 9.53 2.31
C MET A 91 5.73 10.46 2.53
N LEU A 92 6.95 9.92 2.67
CA LEU A 92 8.17 10.71 2.82
C LEU A 92 8.46 11.54 1.56
N PHE A 93 8.23 11.00 0.36
CA PHE A 93 8.39 11.74 -0.88
C PHE A 93 7.42 12.94 -0.95
N GLU A 94 6.11 12.67 -0.85
CA GLU A 94 5.05 13.68 -1.01
C GLU A 94 5.14 14.79 0.03
N SER A 95 5.45 14.44 1.28
CA SER A 95 5.54 15.39 2.40
C SER A 95 6.88 16.12 2.52
N GLY A 96 7.82 15.88 1.59
CA GLY A 96 9.17 16.44 1.70
C GLY A 96 9.87 16.00 2.99
N HIS A 97 9.71 14.73 3.36
CA HIS A 97 10.13 14.13 4.63
C HIS A 97 9.44 14.78 5.83
N LEU A 98 8.10 14.79 5.85
CA LEU A 98 7.26 15.32 6.93
C LEU A 98 7.42 16.83 7.19
N ARG A 99 7.84 17.58 6.17
CA ARG A 99 8.00 19.04 6.26
C ARG A 99 6.73 19.80 5.90
N PHE A 100 5.86 19.17 5.13
CA PHE A 100 4.64 19.76 4.63
C PHE A 100 3.45 18.86 4.93
N ASN A 101 2.31 19.48 5.18
CA ASN A 101 1.02 18.78 5.32
C ASN A 101 0.10 19.05 4.14
N HIS A 102 0.28 20.20 3.51
CA HIS A 102 -0.42 20.62 2.31
C HIS A 102 0.54 20.72 1.13
N ASN A 103 0.02 20.53 -0.07
CA ASN A 103 0.77 20.83 -1.27
C ASN A 103 0.91 22.35 -1.42
N LEU A 104 2.13 22.82 -1.69
CA LEU A 104 2.46 24.26 -1.77
C LEU A 104 1.72 25.00 -2.90
N VAL A 105 1.29 24.29 -3.94
CA VAL A 105 0.57 24.84 -5.10
C VAL A 105 -0.93 24.58 -5.00
N ASN A 106 -1.32 23.39 -4.55
CA ASN A 106 -2.72 23.00 -4.36
C ASN A 106 -3.03 22.76 -2.88
N PRO A 107 -3.49 23.79 -2.14
CA PRO A 107 -3.75 23.66 -0.70
C PRO A 107 -4.89 22.71 -0.35
N THR A 108 -5.64 22.19 -1.31
CA THR A 108 -6.68 21.16 -1.05
C THR A 108 -6.11 19.74 -1.05
N GLN A 109 -4.88 19.56 -1.52
CA GLN A 109 -4.17 18.29 -1.52
C GLN A 109 -3.31 18.17 -0.26
N GLY A 110 -3.47 17.05 0.44
CA GLY A 110 -2.61 16.72 1.57
C GLY A 110 -1.38 15.93 1.11
N THR A 111 -0.21 16.30 1.62
CA THR A 111 1.05 15.66 1.25
C THR A 111 1.39 14.47 2.16
N ARG A 112 1.10 14.54 3.47
CA ARG A 112 1.18 13.37 4.37
C ARG A 112 0.11 12.32 4.08
N SER A 113 -1.06 12.76 3.63
CA SER A 113 -2.13 11.88 3.17
C SER A 113 -1.93 11.36 1.75
N MET A 114 -1.00 11.97 1.00
CA MET A 114 -0.58 11.59 -0.36
C MET A 114 -1.68 11.69 -1.43
N LEU A 115 -2.81 12.36 -1.14
CA LEU A 115 -3.99 12.31 -1.99
C LEU A 115 -4.56 13.71 -2.28
N PRO A 116 -5.02 13.96 -3.52
CA PRO A 116 -5.80 15.15 -3.84
C PRO A 116 -7.19 15.10 -3.18
N GLN A 117 -7.84 16.25 -3.08
CA GLN A 117 -9.14 16.42 -2.42
C GLN A 117 -10.21 15.40 -2.85
N GLU A 118 -10.32 15.08 -4.14
CA GLU A 118 -11.29 14.09 -4.63
C GLU A 118 -11.04 12.68 -4.06
N ASN A 119 -9.77 12.29 -3.91
CA ASN A 119 -9.40 10.99 -3.37
C ASN A 119 -9.47 10.96 -1.85
N LEU A 120 -9.24 12.11 -1.19
CA LEU A 120 -9.55 12.27 0.24
C LEU A 120 -11.05 12.09 0.51
N GLN A 121 -11.92 12.60 -0.37
CA GLN A 121 -13.36 12.37 -0.23
C GLN A 121 -13.71 10.88 -0.37
N ARG A 122 -13.13 10.18 -1.36
CA ARG A 122 -13.31 8.72 -1.51
C ARG A 122 -12.86 7.96 -0.26
N PHE A 123 -11.74 8.36 0.33
CA PHE A 123 -11.27 7.79 1.58
C PHE A 123 -12.29 8.01 2.71
N VAL A 124 -12.81 9.23 2.88
CA VAL A 124 -13.85 9.51 3.88
C VAL A 124 -15.09 8.65 3.62
N ASP A 125 -15.59 8.60 2.40
CA ASP A 125 -16.78 7.83 2.03
C ASP A 125 -16.62 6.32 2.26
N ALA A 126 -15.38 5.79 2.18
CA ALA A 126 -15.06 4.40 2.47
C ALA A 126 -14.90 4.09 3.98
N ASN A 127 -14.76 5.11 4.84
CA ASN A 127 -14.41 4.93 6.25
C ASN A 127 -15.47 5.59 7.16
N SER A 128 -16.43 4.79 7.63
CA SER A 128 -17.57 5.28 8.43
C SER A 128 -17.20 5.96 9.75
N ASP A 129 -16.08 5.57 10.36
CA ASP A 129 -15.55 6.23 11.56
C ASP A 129 -15.01 7.62 11.25
N VAL A 130 -14.35 7.79 10.11
CA VAL A 130 -13.87 9.08 9.61
C VAL A 130 -15.05 9.98 9.21
N GLN A 131 -16.10 9.45 8.58
CA GLN A 131 -17.32 10.22 8.27
C GLN A 131 -17.93 10.86 9.51
N LYS A 132 -18.02 10.11 10.61
CA LYS A 132 -18.55 10.62 11.89
C LYS A 132 -17.73 11.80 12.40
N ILE A 133 -16.41 11.74 12.25
CA ILE A 133 -15.51 12.83 12.65
C ILE A 133 -15.70 14.04 11.74
N VAL A 134 -15.67 13.85 10.41
CA VAL A 134 -15.88 14.91 9.42
C VAL A 134 -17.21 15.64 9.64
N ALA A 135 -18.28 14.91 9.96
CA ALA A 135 -19.60 15.47 10.23
C ALA A 135 -19.66 16.41 11.45
N THR A 136 -18.63 16.42 12.32
CA THR A 136 -18.56 17.35 13.47
C THR A 136 -17.99 18.72 13.10
N TYR A 137 -17.42 18.87 11.92
CA TYR A 137 -16.83 20.12 11.44
C TYR A 137 -17.81 20.91 10.55
N PRO A 138 -17.62 22.24 10.41
CA PRO A 138 -18.40 23.03 9.46
C PRO A 138 -18.23 22.53 8.03
N ALA A 139 -19.32 22.48 7.26
CA ALA A 139 -19.31 22.02 5.86
C ALA A 139 -18.37 22.83 4.93
N SER A 140 -17.99 24.04 5.33
CA SER A 140 -17.05 24.88 4.59
C SER A 140 -15.58 24.52 4.82
N LYS A 141 -15.27 23.65 5.78
CA LYS A 141 -13.90 23.25 6.11
C LYS A 141 -13.40 22.19 5.12
N LEU A 142 -12.16 22.34 4.67
CA LEU A 142 -11.56 21.38 3.75
C LEU A 142 -11.32 20.04 4.46
N VAL A 143 -11.51 18.93 3.72
CA VAL A 143 -11.29 17.58 4.25
C VAL A 143 -9.84 17.41 4.70
N VAL A 144 -8.88 17.92 3.94
CA VAL A 144 -7.45 17.87 4.32
C VAL A 144 -7.20 18.51 5.69
N ASP A 145 -7.81 19.66 5.97
CA ASP A 145 -7.65 20.36 7.26
C ASP A 145 -8.28 19.57 8.41
N ILE A 146 -9.45 18.97 8.18
CA ILE A 146 -10.11 18.12 9.16
C ILE A 146 -9.24 16.93 9.52
N LEU A 147 -8.68 16.25 8.52
CA LEU A 147 -7.83 15.08 8.73
C LEU A 147 -6.54 15.45 9.47
N ILE A 148 -5.92 16.59 9.14
CA ILE A 148 -4.72 17.09 9.83
C ILE A 148 -5.03 17.40 11.30
N GLU A 149 -6.11 18.16 11.57
CA GLU A 149 -6.50 18.54 12.93
C GLU A 149 -6.90 17.32 13.78
N SER A 150 -7.51 16.31 13.14
CA SER A 150 -7.90 15.06 13.80
C SER A 150 -6.77 14.04 13.88
N ARG A 151 -5.57 14.34 13.37
CA ARG A 151 -4.42 13.42 13.26
C ARG A 151 -4.74 12.13 12.50
N LEU A 152 -5.63 12.22 11.52
CA LEU A 152 -6.03 11.11 10.65
C LEU A 152 -5.35 11.15 9.29
N ASP A 153 -4.56 12.18 9.00
CA ASP A 153 -3.98 12.43 7.68
C ASP A 153 -2.86 11.44 7.28
N PHE A 154 -2.45 10.54 8.15
CA PHE A 154 -1.63 9.38 7.81
C PHE A 154 -2.42 8.20 7.24
N GLN A 155 -3.73 8.15 7.51
CA GLN A 155 -4.59 7.03 7.13
C GLN A 155 -4.90 6.93 5.63
N PRO A 156 -5.19 8.03 4.90
CA PRO A 156 -5.62 7.93 3.51
C PRO A 156 -4.60 7.23 2.63
N GLY A 157 -3.32 7.47 2.88
CA GLY A 157 -2.24 6.85 2.13
C GLY A 157 -2.10 5.34 2.35
N ALA A 158 -2.18 4.92 3.61
CA ALA A 158 -2.18 3.50 3.95
C ALA A 158 -3.42 2.79 3.38
N TRP A 159 -4.60 3.42 3.48
CA TRP A 159 -5.82 2.91 2.86
C TRP A 159 -5.69 2.80 1.35
N TRP A 160 -5.18 3.83 0.67
CA TRP A 160 -5.03 3.82 -0.78
C TRP A 160 -4.14 2.66 -1.25
N THR A 161 -3.05 2.42 -0.51
CA THR A 161 -2.09 1.35 -0.82
C THR A 161 -2.78 -0.01 -0.99
N VAL A 162 -3.70 -0.38 -0.11
CA VAL A 162 -4.25 -1.75 -0.07
C VAL A 162 -5.76 -1.86 -0.35
N SER A 163 -6.47 -0.73 -0.36
CA SER A 163 -7.93 -0.66 -0.49
C SER A 163 -8.39 0.41 -1.47
N GLY A 164 -7.50 1.29 -1.92
CA GLY A 164 -7.81 2.32 -2.91
C GLY A 164 -8.27 1.70 -4.25
N PRO A 165 -9.09 2.41 -5.05
CA PRO A 165 -9.53 1.89 -6.34
C PRO A 165 -8.36 1.45 -7.23
N GLY A 166 -8.37 0.20 -7.69
CA GLY A 166 -7.37 -0.34 -8.63
C GLY A 166 -6.02 -0.73 -8.02
N CYS A 167 -5.79 -0.51 -6.72
CA CYS A 167 -4.50 -0.68 -6.07
C CYS A 167 -4.22 -2.05 -5.39
N PRO A 168 -5.20 -2.80 -4.85
CA PRO A 168 -4.93 -3.96 -3.98
C PRO A 168 -4.09 -5.05 -4.65
N ASP A 169 -4.40 -5.38 -5.91
CA ASP A 169 -3.69 -6.44 -6.65
C ASP A 169 -2.22 -6.06 -6.88
N ARG A 170 -1.94 -4.79 -7.18
CA ARG A 170 -0.57 -4.29 -7.33
C ARG A 170 0.17 -4.27 -6.01
N ALA A 171 -0.49 -3.85 -4.94
CA ALA A 171 0.12 -3.81 -3.61
C ALA A 171 0.48 -5.21 -3.09
N ALA A 172 -0.24 -6.26 -3.50
CA ALA A 172 0.11 -7.65 -3.18
C ALA A 172 1.42 -8.12 -3.85
N THR A 173 1.89 -7.43 -4.91
CA THR A 173 3.14 -7.76 -5.61
C THR A 173 4.37 -7.01 -5.08
N LEU A 174 4.20 -6.10 -4.12
CA LEU A 174 5.30 -5.33 -3.55
C LEU A 174 6.19 -6.23 -2.69
N ASP A 175 7.42 -6.47 -3.15
CA ASP A 175 8.37 -7.43 -2.57
C ASP A 175 9.81 -6.87 -2.46
N GLY A 176 9.97 -5.55 -2.58
CA GLY A 176 11.26 -4.87 -2.63
C GLY A 176 11.84 -4.71 -4.04
N SER A 177 11.21 -5.31 -5.05
CA SER A 177 11.57 -5.07 -6.46
C SER A 177 11.21 -3.65 -6.88
N SER A 178 12.20 -2.94 -7.42
CA SER A 178 11.98 -1.64 -8.06
C SER A 178 10.97 -1.74 -9.21
N ASN A 179 10.93 -2.85 -9.94
CA ASN A 179 9.98 -3.01 -11.05
C ASN A 179 8.54 -3.10 -10.55
N ASN A 180 8.28 -3.87 -9.50
CA ASN A 180 6.93 -3.99 -8.93
C ASN A 180 6.49 -2.68 -8.28
N PHE A 181 7.41 -1.97 -7.64
CA PHE A 181 7.15 -0.63 -7.12
C PHE A 181 6.84 0.38 -8.23
N LEU A 182 7.59 0.41 -9.33
CA LEU A 182 7.33 1.29 -10.46
C LEU A 182 5.96 1.05 -11.09
N LEU A 183 5.56 -0.22 -11.26
CA LEU A 183 4.22 -0.55 -11.76
C LEU A 183 3.13 -0.05 -10.80
N TRP A 184 3.35 -0.19 -9.49
CA TRP A 184 2.44 0.37 -8.50
C TRP A 184 2.39 1.91 -8.55
N GLU A 185 3.52 2.61 -8.66
CA GLU A 185 3.56 4.07 -8.80
C GLU A 185 2.80 4.55 -10.04
N ILE A 186 3.00 3.91 -11.19
CA ILE A 186 2.36 4.30 -12.46
C ILE A 186 0.87 4.02 -12.44
N GLU A 187 0.46 2.85 -11.96
CA GLU A 187 -0.92 2.38 -12.10
C GLU A 187 -1.83 2.79 -10.93
N CYS A 188 -1.26 3.00 -9.75
CA CYS A 188 -2.01 3.23 -8.50
C CYS A 188 -1.90 4.68 -8.00
N ILE A 189 -0.70 5.25 -8.05
CA ILE A 189 -0.41 6.58 -7.50
C ILE A 189 -0.48 7.66 -8.57
N GLY A 190 -0.09 7.33 -9.80
CA GLY A 190 0.06 8.29 -10.89
C GLY A 190 1.34 9.13 -10.74
N GLY A 191 2.41 8.52 -10.23
CA GLY A 191 3.71 9.18 -10.08
C GLY A 191 4.23 9.70 -11.43
N GLY A 192 4.50 11.00 -11.51
CA GLY A 192 5.04 11.63 -12.73
C GLY A 192 6.37 11.01 -13.13
N ILE A 193 6.59 10.80 -14.44
CA ILE A 193 7.77 10.10 -14.97
C ILE A 193 9.08 10.75 -14.52
N GLU A 194 9.07 12.06 -14.31
CA GLU A 194 10.17 12.88 -13.82
C GLU A 194 10.54 12.62 -12.35
N THR A 195 9.66 11.96 -11.59
CA THR A 195 9.86 11.66 -10.16
C THR A 195 10.15 10.19 -9.88
N LEU A 196 9.94 9.30 -10.85
CA LEU A 196 10.00 7.84 -10.64
C LEU A 196 11.37 7.36 -10.14
N GLU A 197 12.47 7.95 -10.62
CA GLU A 197 13.82 7.59 -10.16
C GLU A 197 13.99 7.87 -8.65
N GLN A 198 13.60 9.07 -8.23
CA GLN A 198 13.72 9.50 -6.83
C GLN A 198 12.80 8.69 -5.92
N ARG A 199 11.55 8.45 -6.33
CA ARG A 199 10.59 7.59 -5.61
C ARG A 199 11.12 6.16 -5.46
N THR A 200 11.69 5.60 -6.53
CA THR A 200 12.25 4.25 -6.52
C THR A 200 13.45 4.15 -5.58
N ALA A 201 14.33 5.15 -5.57
CA ALA A 201 15.45 5.20 -4.65
C ALA A 201 14.97 5.24 -3.18
N LEU A 202 13.96 6.07 -2.90
CA LEU A 202 13.39 6.19 -1.56
C LEU A 202 12.65 4.91 -1.12
N PHE A 203 11.96 4.24 -2.04
CA PHE A 203 11.37 2.92 -1.79
C PHE A 203 12.44 1.88 -1.45
N GLY A 204 13.54 1.83 -2.21
CA GLY A 204 14.65 0.92 -1.92
C GLY A 204 15.23 1.15 -0.53
N LEU A 205 15.43 2.41 -0.14
CA LEU A 205 15.91 2.76 1.20
C LEU A 205 14.90 2.38 2.29
N ALA A 206 13.62 2.72 2.12
CA ALA A 206 12.57 2.38 3.06
C ALA A 206 12.45 0.86 3.23
N TYR A 207 12.48 0.10 2.13
CA TYR A 207 12.43 -1.35 2.16
C TYR A 207 13.61 -1.92 2.95
N GLN A 208 14.84 -1.46 2.68
CA GLN A 208 16.03 -1.92 3.41
C GLN A 208 15.99 -1.59 4.90
N SER A 209 15.36 -0.48 5.26
CA SER A 209 15.35 0.07 6.61
C SER A 209 14.32 -0.54 7.55
N ILE A 210 13.23 -1.13 7.03
CA ILE A 210 12.14 -1.70 7.86
C ILE A 210 12.16 -3.24 7.86
N HIS A 211 11.73 -3.89 8.93
CA HIS A 211 11.68 -5.36 9.04
C HIS A 211 10.27 -5.97 9.20
#